data_AF-A0A8C4IDM6-F1
#
_entry.id   AF-A0A8C4IDM6-F1
#
_cell.length_a   1.000
_cell.length_b   1.000
_cell.length_c   1.000
_cell.angle_alpha   90.00
_cell.angle_beta   90.00
_cell.angle_gamma   90.00
#
_symmetry.space_group_name_H-M   'P 1'
#
loop_
_entity.id
_entity.type
_entity.pdbx_description
1 polymer ?
#
loop_
_entity_poly.entity_id
_entity_poly.type
_entity_poly.pdbx_seq_one_letter_code
_entity_poly.pdbx_strand_id
1 'polypeptide(L)'
;MEEGHDNSTQIVDIDHAYYTSKIYGPGDAASKELWVNVDEMEEDEWKVSGFLSSTHRQAERVNLSFDFPFYGHILKEITVATGGFIYTGDIIHRMLTATQYIAPLMANFDPSLSNNSTVFYFDNGTALVVQWNQIHLQDNISLGTFTFQAVLHSDGRIVFVYKEIPVDINDISTENHPVKVGLSDAFVVLHEIEQIPNVRRRTIYEYHKVDMLKSKISNSTAVEMLPLPTCLQFSSCGPCVTSQIGFNCSWCSRLQR
;
A
#
# COMPACT_ATOMS: atom_id res chain seq x y z
N MET A 1 27.37 -19.39 28.93
CA MET A 1 26.25 -20.11 28.28
C MET A 1 25.76 -19.18 27.20
N GLU A 2 25.98 -19.60 25.95
CA GLU A 2 25.64 -18.84 24.75
C GLU A 2 24.12 -18.67 24.65
N GLU A 3 23.65 -17.43 24.58
CA GLU A 3 22.28 -17.12 24.18
C GLU A 3 22.19 -17.29 22.67
N GLY A 4 21.51 -18.34 22.23
CA GLY A 4 21.29 -18.63 20.83
C GLY A 4 20.47 -17.52 20.17
N HIS A 5 21.02 -16.96 19.09
CA HIS A 5 20.25 -16.19 18.13
C HIS A 5 19.18 -17.09 17.50
N ASP A 6 17.93 -16.81 17.84
CA ASP A 6 16.75 -17.37 17.18
C ASP A 6 16.64 -16.76 15.77
N ASN A 7 17.43 -17.30 14.83
CA ASN A 7 17.32 -17.08 13.39
C ASN A 7 16.16 -17.92 12.84
N SER A 8 14.96 -17.76 13.39
CA SER A 8 13.75 -18.28 12.79
C SER A 8 13.00 -17.15 12.10
N THR A 9 12.74 -17.33 10.80
CA THR A 9 11.77 -16.53 10.05
C THR A 9 10.48 -16.52 10.85
N GLN A 10 10.17 -15.43 11.56
CA GLN A 10 8.91 -15.31 12.28
C GLN A 10 7.81 -15.04 11.25
N ILE A 11 7.30 -16.12 10.68
CA ILE A 11 6.05 -16.11 9.91
C ILE A 11 4.94 -15.79 10.90
N VAL A 12 4.68 -14.50 11.08
CA VAL A 12 3.47 -14.03 11.76
C VAL A 12 2.39 -13.98 10.68
N ASP A 13 1.74 -15.11 10.42
CA ASP A 13 0.54 -15.14 9.58
C ASP A 13 -0.58 -14.41 10.33
N ILE A 14 -0.83 -13.17 9.93
CA ILE A 14 -2.00 -12.41 10.38
C ILE A 14 -3.06 -12.56 9.29
N ASP A 15 -4.06 -13.40 9.58
CA ASP A 15 -5.18 -13.60 8.67
C ASP A 15 -6.15 -12.42 8.78
N HIS A 16 -6.33 -11.74 7.66
CA HIS A 16 -7.39 -10.76 7.46
C HIS A 16 -8.43 -11.33 6.49
N ALA A 17 -9.62 -10.73 6.42
CA ALA A 17 -10.68 -11.26 5.55
C ALA A 17 -10.28 -11.31 4.05
N TYR A 18 -9.36 -10.44 3.61
CA TYR A 18 -8.98 -10.29 2.19
C TYR A 18 -7.52 -10.61 1.90
N TYR A 19 -6.66 -10.70 2.91
CA TYR A 19 -5.23 -10.92 2.73
C TYR A 19 -4.68 -11.77 3.87
N THR A 20 -3.65 -12.52 3.55
CA THR A 20 -2.71 -13.07 4.54
C THR A 20 -1.42 -12.28 4.42
N SER A 21 -0.74 -12.01 5.54
CA SER A 21 0.52 -11.28 5.53
C SER A 21 1.66 -12.13 6.09
N LYS A 22 2.82 -12.08 5.44
CA LYS A 22 4.06 -12.68 5.92
C LYS A 22 5.14 -11.61 6.05
N ILE A 23 5.85 -11.63 7.18
CA ILE A 23 6.93 -10.69 7.46
C ILE A 23 8.27 -11.43 7.38
N TYR A 24 9.23 -10.83 6.68
CA TYR A 24 10.59 -11.29 6.54
C TYR A 24 11.53 -10.35 7.28
N GLY A 25 12.37 -10.93 8.14
CA GLY A 25 13.34 -10.20 8.94
C GLY A 25 14.63 -9.86 8.19
N PRO A 26 15.55 -9.12 8.82
CA PRO A 26 16.82 -8.69 8.22
C PRO A 26 17.76 -9.82 7.76
N GLY A 27 17.61 -11.00 8.38
CA GLY A 27 18.42 -12.19 8.08
C GLY A 27 17.83 -13.11 7.00
N ASP A 28 16.58 -12.89 6.59
CA ASP A 28 15.91 -13.75 5.62
C ASP A 28 16.37 -13.44 4.20
N ALA A 29 16.83 -14.44 3.44
CA ALA A 29 17.23 -14.25 2.05
C ALA A 29 16.08 -13.69 1.19
N ALA A 30 14.85 -14.07 1.51
CA ALA A 30 13.64 -13.61 0.85
C ALA A 30 13.46 -12.08 0.89
N SER A 31 13.90 -11.38 1.96
CA SER A 31 13.77 -9.92 2.02
C SER A 31 14.60 -9.20 0.96
N LYS A 32 15.73 -9.80 0.55
CA LYS A 32 16.59 -9.30 -0.53
C LYS A 32 16.04 -9.62 -1.90
N GLU A 33 15.47 -10.81 -2.08
CA GLU A 33 14.88 -11.26 -3.35
C GLU A 33 13.63 -10.45 -3.72
N LEU A 34 12.91 -9.93 -2.73
CA LEU A 34 11.71 -9.11 -2.92
C LEU A 34 12.01 -7.66 -3.35
N TRP A 35 13.24 -7.18 -3.16
CA TRP A 35 13.63 -5.84 -3.59
C TRP A 35 13.77 -5.77 -5.11
N VAL A 36 13.15 -4.79 -5.75
CA VAL A 36 13.26 -4.60 -7.20
C VAL A 36 14.38 -3.60 -7.49
N ASN A 37 15.46 -4.06 -8.13
CA ASN A 37 16.55 -3.21 -8.58
C ASN A 37 16.15 -2.47 -9.86
N VAL A 38 15.82 -1.20 -9.72
CA VAL A 38 15.33 -0.39 -10.84
C VAL A 38 16.44 -0.02 -11.80
N ASP A 39 17.67 0.15 -11.30
CA ASP A 39 18.85 0.45 -12.13
C ASP A 39 19.26 -0.72 -13.05
N GLU A 40 18.79 -1.94 -12.77
CA GLU A 40 19.08 -3.14 -13.55
C GLU A 40 18.02 -3.42 -14.63
N MET A 41 16.90 -2.66 -14.63
CA MET A 41 15.82 -2.84 -15.60
C MET A 41 16.03 -1.98 -16.84
N GLU A 42 15.76 -2.53 -18.02
CA GLU A 42 15.81 -1.78 -19.27
C GLU A 42 14.58 -0.85 -19.38
N GLU A 43 14.80 0.43 -19.70
CA GLU A 43 13.71 1.43 -19.82
C GLU A 43 12.63 1.01 -20.84
N ASP A 44 13.00 0.22 -21.86
CA ASP A 44 12.08 -0.32 -22.87
C ASP A 44 11.05 -1.32 -22.31
N GLU A 45 11.27 -1.86 -21.11
CA GLU A 45 10.33 -2.74 -20.42
C GLU A 45 9.22 -1.98 -19.70
N TRP A 46 9.38 -0.66 -19.50
CA TRP A 46 8.43 0.15 -18.74
C TRP A 46 7.26 0.58 -19.64
N LYS A 47 6.04 0.24 -19.22
CA LYS A 47 4.79 0.69 -19.86
C LYS A 47 4.40 2.08 -19.39
N VAL A 48 4.60 2.35 -18.11
CA VAL A 48 4.32 3.63 -17.46
C VAL A 48 5.46 3.91 -16.50
N SER A 49 5.96 5.13 -16.44
CA SER A 49 6.95 5.56 -15.46
C SER A 49 6.82 7.05 -15.18
N GLY A 50 7.29 7.48 -14.01
CA GLY A 50 7.26 8.87 -13.62
C GLY A 50 8.04 9.16 -12.35
N PHE A 51 8.34 10.45 -12.16
CA PHE A 51 9.00 10.98 -10.98
C PHE A 51 8.11 12.06 -10.37
N LEU A 52 7.79 11.90 -9.09
CA LEU A 52 7.15 12.97 -8.34
C LEU A 52 8.26 13.96 -7.98
N SER A 53 8.16 15.19 -8.51
CA SER A 53 9.14 16.24 -8.26
C SER A 53 9.34 16.51 -6.77
N SER A 54 10.49 17.09 -6.42
CA SER A 54 10.96 17.37 -5.06
C SER A 54 10.10 18.42 -4.32
N THR A 55 8.79 18.17 -4.17
CA THR A 55 7.85 19.05 -3.47
C THR A 55 7.11 18.29 -2.37
N HIS A 56 6.87 19.00 -1.27
CA HIS A 56 6.14 18.47 -0.12
C HIS A 56 4.67 18.21 -0.49
N ARG A 57 4.13 17.06 -0.06
CA ARG A 57 2.70 16.71 -0.20
C ARG A 57 2.19 16.74 -1.65
N GLN A 58 3.03 16.29 -2.57
CA GLN A 58 2.64 16.03 -3.94
C GLN A 58 2.04 14.64 -4.05
N ALA A 59 1.08 14.52 -4.97
CA ALA A 59 0.56 13.23 -5.38
C ALA A 59 0.32 13.23 -6.89
N GLU A 60 0.52 12.09 -7.51
CA GLU A 60 0.40 11.90 -8.95
C GLU A 60 -0.48 10.71 -9.25
N ARG A 61 -1.40 10.90 -10.20
CA ARG A 61 -2.35 9.89 -10.62
C ARG A 61 -1.74 9.03 -11.71
N VAL A 62 -1.76 7.72 -11.50
CA VAL A 62 -1.12 6.72 -12.34
C VAL A 62 -2.17 5.75 -12.86
N ASN A 63 -2.25 5.63 -14.18
CA ASN A 63 -3.04 4.61 -14.85
C ASN A 63 -2.22 3.33 -14.94
N LEU A 64 -2.77 2.24 -14.39
CA LEU A 64 -2.13 0.93 -14.45
C LEU A 64 -2.33 0.33 -15.84
N SER A 65 -1.31 -0.35 -16.35
CA SER A 65 -1.37 -1.12 -17.59
C SER A 65 -2.03 -2.50 -17.40
N PHE A 66 -2.36 -2.85 -16.15
CA PHE A 66 -3.05 -4.08 -15.75
C PHE A 66 -4.19 -3.80 -14.76
N ASP A 67 -5.08 -4.78 -14.62
CA ASP A 67 -6.15 -4.76 -13.63
C ASP A 67 -5.60 -5.22 -12.28
N PHE A 68 -5.59 -4.36 -11.26
CA PHE A 68 -5.08 -4.69 -9.93
C PHE A 68 -6.22 -5.08 -8.97
N PRO A 69 -6.29 -6.34 -8.51
CA PRO A 69 -7.27 -6.75 -7.51
C PRO A 69 -6.94 -6.16 -6.13
N PHE A 70 -7.88 -5.42 -5.54
CA PHE A 70 -7.75 -4.84 -4.21
C PHE A 70 -9.08 -4.91 -3.45
N TYR A 71 -9.11 -5.55 -2.28
CA TYR A 71 -10.34 -5.71 -1.47
C TYR A 71 -11.58 -6.16 -2.27
N GLY A 72 -11.39 -7.09 -3.21
CA GLY A 72 -12.46 -7.67 -4.01
C GLY A 72 -12.92 -6.82 -5.21
N HIS A 73 -12.41 -5.60 -5.40
CA HIS A 73 -12.65 -4.80 -6.59
C HIS A 73 -11.38 -4.63 -7.42
N ILE A 74 -11.54 -4.15 -8.66
CA ILE A 74 -10.41 -3.93 -9.58
C ILE A 74 -10.08 -2.44 -9.61
N LEU A 75 -8.83 -2.11 -9.31
CA LEU A 75 -8.26 -0.80 -9.52
C LEU A 75 -7.54 -0.77 -10.87
N LYS A 76 -7.83 0.28 -11.66
CA LYS A 76 -7.11 0.60 -12.91
C LYS A 76 -6.33 1.92 -12.81
N GLU A 77 -6.61 2.69 -11.77
CA GLU A 77 -5.97 3.97 -11.50
C GLU A 77 -5.66 4.03 -10.00
N ILE A 78 -4.48 4.54 -9.67
CA ILE A 78 -4.05 4.80 -8.30
C ILE A 78 -3.43 6.19 -8.22
N THR A 79 -3.16 6.69 -7.02
CA THR A 79 -2.49 7.97 -6.83
C THR A 79 -1.29 7.80 -5.91
N VAL A 80 -0.08 7.91 -6.44
CA VAL A 80 1.18 7.84 -5.67
C VAL A 80 1.35 9.14 -4.91
N ALA A 81 1.73 9.10 -3.63
CA ALA A 81 1.97 10.28 -2.81
C ALA A 81 3.39 10.31 -2.24
N THR A 82 3.98 11.51 -2.15
CA THR A 82 5.34 11.67 -1.58
C THR A 82 5.41 11.34 -0.09
N GLY A 83 4.27 11.31 0.61
CA GLY A 83 4.15 10.94 2.02
C GLY A 83 4.26 9.43 2.32
N GLY A 84 4.79 8.61 1.41
CA GLY A 84 5.07 7.19 1.65
C GLY A 84 3.87 6.24 1.51
N PHE A 85 2.88 6.62 0.70
CA PHE A 85 1.69 5.79 0.46
C PHE A 85 1.11 5.97 -0.93
N ILE A 86 0.27 5.02 -1.33
CA ILE A 86 -0.55 5.04 -2.53
C ILE A 86 -2.00 5.21 -2.10
N TYR A 87 -2.66 6.22 -2.63
CA TYR A 87 -4.09 6.45 -2.47
C TYR A 87 -4.87 5.68 -3.52
N THR A 88 -5.90 4.93 -3.09
CA THR A 88 -6.68 4.03 -3.94
C THR A 88 -8.08 4.55 -4.27
N GLY A 89 -8.50 5.69 -3.69
CA GLY A 89 -9.83 6.24 -3.91
C GLY A 89 -9.94 7.10 -5.18
N ASP A 90 -11.14 7.17 -5.75
CA ASP A 90 -11.39 7.95 -6.97
C ASP A 90 -11.33 9.48 -6.73
N ILE A 91 -11.80 9.91 -5.55
CA ILE A 91 -11.98 11.33 -5.21
C ILE A 91 -10.79 11.79 -4.37
N ILE A 92 -9.94 12.68 -4.89
CA ILE A 92 -8.85 13.26 -4.10
C ILE A 92 -9.46 14.30 -3.14
N HIS A 93 -9.49 13.96 -1.85
CA HIS A 93 -9.88 14.88 -0.77
C HIS A 93 -9.05 14.58 0.46
N ARG A 94 -8.58 15.61 1.18
CA ARG A 94 -7.62 15.47 2.30
C ARG A 94 -8.04 14.50 3.41
N MET A 95 -9.34 14.37 3.66
CA MET A 95 -9.87 13.41 4.64
C MET A 95 -9.94 11.97 4.09
N LEU A 96 -10.09 11.79 2.78
CA LEU A 96 -10.24 10.47 2.14
C LEU A 96 -8.88 9.76 1.99
N THR A 97 -7.81 10.53 1.79
CA THR A 97 -6.45 9.98 1.69
C THR A 97 -5.98 9.29 2.98
N ALA A 98 -6.65 9.55 4.10
CA ALA A 98 -6.36 8.89 5.37
C ALA A 98 -7.07 7.53 5.53
N THR A 99 -8.08 7.21 4.71
CA THR A 99 -8.94 6.02 4.88
C THR A 99 -8.86 5.02 3.74
N GLN A 100 -8.32 5.39 2.59
CA GLN A 100 -8.13 4.48 1.44
C GLN A 100 -6.67 4.52 1.03
N TYR A 101 -5.89 3.51 1.43
CA TYR A 101 -4.46 3.55 1.18
C TYR A 101 -3.82 2.16 1.09
N ILE A 102 -2.71 2.14 0.38
CA ILE A 102 -1.66 1.13 0.47
C ILE A 102 -0.42 1.85 0.97
N ALA A 103 -0.02 1.60 2.21
CA ALA A 103 1.01 2.38 2.90
C ALA A 103 2.15 1.47 3.36
N PRO A 104 3.25 1.34 2.59
CA PRO A 104 4.47 0.75 3.13
C PRO A 104 4.97 1.55 4.33
N LEU A 105 4.93 2.87 4.29
CA LEU A 105 5.16 3.73 5.45
C LEU A 105 4.60 5.12 5.19
N MET A 106 3.35 5.36 5.60
CA MET A 106 2.78 6.71 5.55
C MET A 106 3.36 7.53 6.69
N ALA A 107 3.99 8.67 6.41
CA ALA A 107 4.48 9.62 7.41
C ALA A 107 4.63 11.04 6.82
N ASN A 108 5.10 12.00 7.62
CA ASN A 108 5.31 13.39 7.18
C ASN A 108 6.60 13.54 6.34
N PHE A 109 6.77 12.72 5.31
CA PHE A 109 7.94 12.79 4.45
C PHE A 109 7.91 14.01 3.54
N ASP A 110 9.10 14.58 3.29
CA ASP A 110 9.29 15.68 2.38
C ASP A 110 10.53 15.47 1.49
N PRO A 111 10.34 15.10 0.21
CA PRO A 111 11.45 14.96 -0.72
C PRO A 111 12.09 16.30 -1.12
N SER A 112 11.48 17.45 -0.79
CA SER A 112 12.07 18.77 -1.09
C SER A 112 13.27 19.13 -0.22
N LEU A 113 13.48 18.42 0.89
CA LEU A 113 14.53 18.69 1.87
C LEU A 113 15.93 18.29 1.40
N SER A 114 16.04 17.47 0.36
CA SER A 114 17.32 17.06 -0.20
C SER A 114 17.18 16.75 -1.70
N ASN A 115 18.13 17.25 -2.49
CA ASN A 115 18.17 17.03 -3.94
C ASN A 115 18.39 15.56 -4.34
N ASN A 116 18.84 14.72 -3.40
CA ASN A 116 19.01 13.28 -3.61
C ASN A 116 17.71 12.49 -3.37
N SER A 117 16.73 13.12 -2.71
CA SER A 117 15.46 12.47 -2.42
C SER A 117 14.67 12.31 -3.70
N THR A 118 14.19 11.10 -3.96
CA THR A 118 13.38 10.82 -5.15
C THR A 118 12.19 9.95 -4.78
N VAL A 119 11.06 10.23 -5.42
CA VAL A 119 9.90 9.34 -5.41
C VAL A 119 9.60 9.03 -6.85
N PHE A 120 9.76 7.77 -7.23
CA PHE A 120 9.56 7.33 -8.60
C PHE A 120 8.71 6.09 -8.63
N TYR A 121 8.08 5.86 -9.77
CA TYR A 121 7.30 4.67 -10.01
C TYR A 121 7.50 4.18 -11.44
N PHE A 122 7.34 2.88 -11.64
CA PHE A 122 7.23 2.29 -12.97
C PHE A 122 6.29 1.08 -12.95
N ASP A 123 5.68 0.81 -14.10
CA ASP A 123 4.81 -0.33 -14.36
C ASP A 123 5.36 -1.11 -15.57
N ASN A 124 5.50 -2.42 -15.44
CA ASN A 124 6.01 -3.30 -16.50
C ASN A 124 4.93 -4.17 -17.19
N GLY A 125 3.63 -3.93 -16.94
CA GLY A 125 2.52 -4.76 -17.44
C GLY A 125 2.07 -5.85 -16.48
N THR A 126 2.86 -6.19 -15.48
CA THR A 126 2.56 -7.25 -14.49
C THR A 126 2.72 -6.80 -13.05
N ALA A 127 3.48 -5.73 -12.82
CA ALA A 127 3.65 -5.11 -11.52
C ALA A 127 3.88 -3.61 -11.65
N LEU A 128 3.32 -2.86 -10.71
CA LEU A 128 3.69 -1.48 -10.42
C LEU A 128 4.68 -1.47 -9.24
N VAL A 129 5.83 -0.85 -9.42
CA VAL A 129 6.78 -0.56 -8.35
C VAL A 129 6.74 0.93 -8.04
N VAL A 130 6.67 1.26 -6.77
CA VAL A 130 6.80 2.63 -6.27
C VAL A 130 7.91 2.66 -5.24
N GLN A 131 8.91 3.50 -5.46
CA GLN A 131 10.06 3.65 -4.57
C GLN A 131 10.10 5.06 -3.99
N TRP A 132 10.23 5.12 -2.68
CA TRP A 132 10.61 6.32 -1.94
C TRP A 132 12.08 6.17 -1.56
N ASN A 133 12.94 6.97 -2.17
CA ASN A 133 14.38 6.83 -2.09
C ASN A 133 15.01 8.02 -1.37
N GLN A 134 15.77 7.72 -0.32
CA GLN A 134 16.52 8.71 0.47
C GLN A 134 15.67 9.92 0.92
N ILE A 135 14.39 9.69 1.22
CA ILE A 135 13.47 10.75 1.65
C ILE A 135 13.65 11.05 3.15
N HIS A 136 13.38 12.29 3.55
CA HIS A 136 13.49 12.74 4.94
C HIS A 136 12.13 13.02 5.57
N LEU A 137 12.04 12.88 6.90
CA LEU A 137 10.91 13.37 7.67
C LEU A 137 10.99 14.90 7.81
N GLN A 138 9.89 15.58 7.49
CA GLN A 138 9.76 17.03 7.65
C GLN A 138 9.99 17.50 9.08
N ASP A 139 9.56 16.69 10.04
CA ASP A 139 9.62 17.04 11.46
C ASP A 139 11.05 16.93 12.02
N ASN A 140 11.89 16.07 11.45
CA ASN A 140 13.25 15.86 11.93
C ASN A 140 14.18 15.23 10.87
N ILE A 141 14.92 16.07 10.16
CA ILE A 141 15.90 15.67 9.15
C ILE A 141 17.07 14.88 9.75
N SER A 142 17.41 15.12 11.02
CA SER A 142 18.56 14.49 11.68
C SER A 142 18.41 12.99 11.96
N LEU A 143 17.18 12.46 11.84
CA LEU A 143 16.91 11.02 11.97
C LEU A 143 17.50 10.20 10.81
N GLY A 144 17.91 10.85 9.71
CA GLY A 144 18.49 10.19 8.55
C GLY A 144 17.50 10.05 7.40
N THR A 145 17.86 9.16 6.47
CA THR A 145 17.14 8.91 5.22
C THR A 145 16.31 7.64 5.29
N PHE A 146 15.15 7.66 4.63
CA PHE A 146 14.28 6.50 4.51
C PHE A 146 14.26 6.03 3.06
N THR A 147 14.44 4.73 2.87
CA THR A 147 14.41 4.09 1.55
C THR A 147 13.57 2.82 1.60
N PHE A 148 12.45 2.82 0.89
CA PHE A 148 11.51 1.70 0.86
C PHE A 148 10.71 1.65 -0.44
N GLN A 149 10.12 0.50 -0.71
CA GLN A 149 9.31 0.23 -1.90
C GLN A 149 7.94 -0.35 -1.53
N ALA A 150 6.97 -0.11 -2.41
CA ALA A 150 5.77 -0.91 -2.54
C ALA A 150 5.70 -1.50 -3.95
N VAL A 151 5.37 -2.79 -4.06
CA VAL A 151 5.15 -3.49 -5.32
C VAL A 151 3.72 -4.02 -5.34
N LEU A 152 2.96 -3.66 -6.36
CA LEU A 152 1.59 -4.13 -6.61
C LEU A 152 1.63 -5.08 -7.81
N HIS A 153 1.36 -6.36 -7.61
CA HIS A 153 1.33 -7.34 -8.68
C HIS A 153 -0.07 -7.49 -9.26
N SER A 154 -0.17 -7.82 -10.55
CA SER A 154 -1.43 -8.02 -11.27
C SER A 154 -2.28 -9.17 -10.73
N ASP A 155 -1.69 -10.08 -9.97
CA ASP A 155 -2.38 -11.16 -9.25
C ASP A 155 -2.99 -10.70 -7.91
N GLY A 156 -2.80 -9.44 -7.51
CA GLY A 156 -3.28 -8.85 -6.27
C GLY A 156 -2.30 -8.96 -5.09
N ARG A 157 -1.12 -9.57 -5.28
CA ARG A 157 -0.07 -9.55 -4.25
C ARG A 157 0.47 -8.14 -4.04
N ILE A 158 0.73 -7.81 -2.78
CA ILE A 158 1.31 -6.52 -2.37
C ILE A 158 2.56 -6.80 -1.56
N VAL A 159 3.68 -6.20 -1.95
CA VAL A 159 4.96 -6.35 -1.24
C VAL A 159 5.43 -4.99 -0.76
N PHE A 160 5.81 -4.90 0.51
CA PHE A 160 6.54 -3.77 1.07
C PHE A 160 7.97 -4.20 1.36
N VAL A 161 8.94 -3.41 0.94
CA VAL A 161 10.36 -3.71 1.19
C VAL A 161 11.05 -2.50 1.78
N TYR A 162 11.77 -2.70 2.89
CA TYR A 162 12.38 -1.64 3.68
C TYR A 162 13.89 -1.77 3.61
N LYS A 163 14.53 -0.97 2.77
CA LYS A 163 15.99 -0.97 2.62
C LYS A 163 16.66 -0.18 3.76
N GLU A 164 16.11 0.99 4.07
CA GLU A 164 16.66 1.91 5.07
C GLU A 164 15.52 2.57 5.86
N ILE A 165 15.51 2.34 7.17
CA ILE A 165 14.59 2.80 8.20
C ILE A 165 15.46 3.10 9.45
N PRO A 166 15.92 4.34 9.61
CA PRO A 166 16.98 4.68 10.57
C PRO A 166 16.49 4.82 12.02
N VAL A 167 15.18 4.76 12.25
CA VAL A 167 14.53 4.92 13.55
C VAL A 167 13.36 3.94 13.69
N ASP A 168 12.99 3.58 14.92
CA ASP A 168 11.76 2.81 15.16
C ASP A 168 10.54 3.64 14.68
N ILE A 169 9.63 3.00 13.95
CA ILE A 169 8.45 3.67 13.38
C ILE A 169 7.52 4.23 14.47
N ASN A 170 7.56 3.68 15.69
CA ASN A 170 6.79 4.20 16.82
C ASN A 170 7.31 5.55 17.34
N ASP A 171 8.58 5.89 17.06
CA ASP A 171 9.19 7.15 17.48
C ASP A 171 8.93 8.30 16.48
N ILE A 172 8.31 8.01 15.33
CA ILE A 172 7.95 9.03 14.34
C ILE A 172 6.75 9.84 14.85
N SER A 173 6.88 11.17 14.85
CA SER A 173 5.83 12.08 15.30
C SER A 173 4.54 11.94 14.47
N THR A 174 3.41 11.90 15.18
CA THR A 174 2.06 11.87 14.58
C THR A 174 1.36 13.23 14.60
N GLU A 175 2.01 14.29 15.07
CA GLU A 175 1.38 15.61 15.29
C GLU A 175 0.96 16.27 13.98
N ASN A 176 1.85 16.27 12.99
CA ASN A 176 1.66 16.96 11.72
C ASN A 176 1.13 16.06 10.60
N HIS A 177 1.28 14.74 10.74
CA HIS A 177 0.82 13.74 9.78
C HIS A 177 0.62 12.38 10.46
N PRO A 178 -0.38 11.57 10.07
CA PRO A 178 -0.50 10.21 10.57
C PRO A 178 0.70 9.33 10.17
N VAL A 179 1.03 8.38 11.05
CA VAL A 179 2.03 7.34 10.81
C VAL A 179 1.35 5.97 10.69
N LYS A 180 1.32 5.39 9.49
CA LYS A 180 0.59 4.15 9.19
C LYS A 180 1.43 3.18 8.35
N VAL A 181 1.26 1.89 8.61
CA VAL A 181 1.83 0.79 7.81
C VAL A 181 0.74 -0.25 7.58
N GLY A 182 0.46 -0.58 6.31
CA GLY A 182 -0.55 -1.57 5.94
C GLY A 182 -1.53 -1.06 4.88
N LEU A 183 -2.75 -1.60 4.90
CA LEU A 183 -3.78 -1.36 3.89
C LEU A 183 -5.05 -0.83 4.55
N SER A 184 -5.78 0.04 3.88
CA SER A 184 -7.15 0.38 4.27
C SER A 184 -8.00 0.66 3.04
N ASP A 185 -9.27 0.30 3.12
CA ASP A 185 -10.25 0.76 2.15
C ASP A 185 -11.58 1.16 2.79
N ALA A 186 -12.26 2.08 2.11
CA ALA A 186 -13.45 2.76 2.59
C ALA A 186 -14.36 3.11 1.41
N PHE A 187 -15.66 3.26 1.67
CA PHE A 187 -16.58 3.84 0.70
C PHE A 187 -17.21 5.14 1.24
N VAL A 188 -17.63 6.01 0.32
CA VAL A 188 -18.21 7.31 0.65
C VAL A 188 -19.70 7.31 0.32
N VAL A 189 -20.52 7.66 1.31
CA VAL A 189 -21.95 7.91 1.11
C VAL A 189 -22.20 9.41 1.16
N LEU A 190 -22.91 9.91 0.15
CA LEU A 190 -23.37 11.29 0.08
C LEU A 190 -24.78 11.37 0.65
N HIS A 191 -24.95 12.10 1.75
CA HIS A 191 -26.25 12.43 2.32
C HIS A 191 -26.63 13.85 1.93
N GLU A 192 -27.82 14.01 1.36
CA GLU A 192 -28.40 15.34 1.13
C GLU A 192 -29.00 15.86 2.44
N ILE A 193 -28.68 17.11 2.81
CA ILE A 193 -29.24 17.72 4.02
C ILE A 193 -30.54 18.41 3.61
N GLU A 194 -31.68 17.79 3.92
CA GLU A 194 -33.02 18.30 3.54
C GLU A 194 -33.26 19.76 4.00
N GLN A 195 -32.65 20.15 5.11
CA GLN A 195 -32.80 21.47 5.72
C GLN A 195 -31.98 22.58 5.03
N ILE A 196 -30.99 22.22 4.21
CA ILE A 196 -30.10 23.19 3.54
C ILE A 196 -29.89 22.76 2.08
N PRO A 197 -30.60 23.38 1.12
CA PRO A 197 -30.45 23.03 -0.28
C PRO A 197 -29.00 23.23 -0.75
N ASN A 198 -28.54 22.31 -1.60
CA ASN A 198 -27.17 22.23 -2.16
C ASN A 198 -26.05 21.87 -1.16
N VAL A 199 -26.37 21.53 0.10
CA VAL A 199 -25.36 21.01 1.04
C VAL A 199 -25.43 19.48 1.06
N ARG A 200 -24.29 18.85 0.76
CA ARG A 200 -24.11 17.40 0.81
C ARG A 200 -23.12 17.06 1.92
N ARG A 201 -23.53 16.19 2.84
CA ARG A 201 -22.65 15.60 3.84
C ARG A 201 -22.02 14.34 3.25
N ARG A 202 -20.70 14.22 3.35
CA ARG A 202 -19.96 13.00 3.03
C ARG A 202 -19.73 12.19 4.30
N THR A 203 -20.17 10.95 4.31
CA THR A 203 -19.85 9.98 5.38
C THR A 203 -18.92 8.93 4.80
N ILE A 204 -17.79 8.70 5.45
CA ILE A 204 -16.78 7.72 5.05
C ILE A 204 -16.99 6.48 5.93
N TYR A 205 -17.11 5.32 5.31
CA TYR A 205 -17.23 4.04 5.98
C TYR A 205 -15.99 3.21 5.66
N GLU A 206 -15.04 3.18 6.61
CA GLU A 206 -13.91 2.26 6.58
C GLU A 206 -14.43 0.86 6.91
N TYR A 207 -14.24 -0.09 5.99
CA TYR A 207 -14.83 -1.41 6.12
C TYR A 207 -13.77 -2.51 6.27
N HIS A 208 -12.56 -2.32 5.73
CA HIS A 208 -11.44 -3.21 5.99
C HIS A 208 -10.13 -2.46 6.17
N LYS A 209 -9.32 -2.99 7.08
CA LYS A 209 -8.01 -2.46 7.43
C LYS A 209 -7.07 -3.59 7.80
N VAL A 210 -5.85 -3.50 7.30
CA VAL A 210 -4.71 -4.33 7.64
C VAL A 210 -3.70 -3.40 8.29
N ASP A 211 -3.51 -3.51 9.60
CA ASP A 211 -2.51 -2.73 10.34
C ASP A 211 -1.31 -3.61 10.65
N MET A 212 -0.15 -3.25 10.11
CA MET A 212 1.09 -3.96 10.39
C MET A 212 1.70 -3.50 11.71
N LEU A 213 2.28 -4.44 12.46
CA LEU A 213 3.00 -4.15 13.69
C LEU A 213 4.27 -3.35 13.38
N LYS A 214 4.25 -2.06 13.71
CA LYS A 214 5.37 -1.13 13.52
C LYS A 214 6.69 -1.65 14.07
N SER A 215 6.67 -2.34 15.21
CA SER A 215 7.85 -2.94 15.85
C SER A 215 8.50 -4.09 15.08
N LYS A 216 7.82 -4.63 14.06
CA LYS A 216 8.35 -5.67 13.18
C LYS A 216 8.99 -5.11 11.92
N ILE A 217 8.87 -3.81 11.67
CA ILE A 217 9.41 -3.15 10.48
C ILE A 217 10.71 -2.45 10.86
N SER A 218 11.79 -2.81 10.17
CA SER A 218 13.12 -2.25 10.39
C SER A 218 13.97 -2.36 9.12
N ASN A 219 15.26 -2.01 9.21
CA ASN A 219 16.21 -2.16 8.11
C ASN A 219 16.22 -3.58 7.55
N SER A 220 16.23 -3.71 6.21
CA SER A 220 16.29 -4.98 5.49
C SER A 220 15.12 -5.94 5.80
N THR A 221 13.95 -5.40 6.16
CA THR A 221 12.73 -6.18 6.35
C THR A 221 11.83 -6.11 5.11
N ALA A 222 10.94 -7.09 4.96
CA ALA A 222 9.91 -7.06 3.92
C ALA A 222 8.58 -7.61 4.47
N VAL A 223 7.48 -7.18 3.88
CA VAL A 223 6.13 -7.69 4.15
C VAL A 223 5.53 -8.11 2.81
N GLU A 224 5.07 -9.34 2.71
CA GLU A 224 4.34 -9.85 1.57
C GLU A 224 2.90 -10.13 1.97
N MET A 225 1.95 -9.55 1.24
CA MET A 225 0.53 -9.75 1.43
C MET A 225 -0.05 -10.49 0.23
N LEU A 226 -0.63 -11.67 0.49
CA LEU A 226 -1.23 -12.53 -0.53
C LEU A 226 -2.75 -12.36 -0.50
N PRO A 227 -3.40 -12.06 -1.64
CA PRO A 227 -4.84 -11.88 -1.69
C PRO A 227 -5.56 -13.20 -1.44
N LEU A 228 -6.63 -13.14 -0.64
CA LEU A 228 -7.52 -14.26 -0.42
C LEU A 228 -8.66 -14.25 -1.45
N PRO A 229 -9.19 -15.45 -1.80
CA PRO A 229 -10.33 -15.57 -2.70
C PRO A 229 -11.54 -14.75 -2.23
N THR A 230 -12.16 -13.97 -3.13
CA THR A 230 -13.37 -13.17 -2.85
C THR A 230 -14.53 -13.53 -3.78
N CYS A 231 -15.77 -13.20 -3.42
CA CYS A 231 -16.93 -13.55 -4.24
C CYS A 231 -16.88 -12.99 -5.67
N LEU A 232 -16.33 -11.79 -5.84
CA LEU A 232 -16.32 -11.08 -7.13
C LEU A 232 -15.39 -11.71 -8.17
N GLN A 233 -14.53 -12.65 -7.76
CA GLN A 233 -13.69 -13.42 -8.70
C GLN A 233 -14.50 -14.46 -9.50
N PHE A 234 -15.69 -14.85 -9.02
CA PHE A 234 -16.51 -15.85 -9.68
C PHE A 234 -17.32 -15.22 -10.82
N SER A 235 -17.27 -15.85 -11.99
CA SER A 235 -17.96 -15.40 -13.22
C SER A 235 -19.19 -16.23 -13.56
N SER A 236 -19.61 -17.15 -12.68
CA SER A 236 -20.82 -17.94 -12.86
C SER A 236 -21.47 -18.32 -11.52
N CYS A 237 -22.79 -18.52 -11.58
CA CYS A 237 -23.64 -18.79 -10.40
C CYS A 237 -23.16 -20.00 -9.59
N GLY A 238 -22.90 -21.14 -10.26
CA GLY A 238 -22.52 -22.39 -9.59
C GLY A 238 -21.30 -22.23 -8.68
N PRO A 239 -20.11 -21.91 -9.23
CA PRO A 239 -18.91 -21.64 -8.45
C PRO A 239 -19.09 -20.57 -7.38
N CYS A 240 -19.86 -19.50 -7.66
CA CYS A 240 -20.12 -18.43 -6.69
C CYS A 240 -20.84 -18.96 -5.45
N VAL A 241 -22.00 -19.63 -5.63
CA VAL A 241 -22.85 -20.06 -4.50
C VAL A 241 -22.35 -21.32 -3.79
N THR A 242 -21.54 -22.15 -4.45
CA THR A 242 -20.96 -23.36 -3.83
C THR A 242 -19.55 -23.15 -3.30
N SER A 243 -18.97 -21.95 -3.45
CA SER A 243 -17.62 -21.67 -2.98
C SER A 243 -17.50 -21.82 -1.47
N GLN A 244 -16.37 -22.39 -1.02
CA GLN A 244 -16.00 -22.49 0.40
C GLN A 244 -14.80 -21.58 0.64
N ILE A 245 -15.06 -20.29 0.62
CA ILE A 245 -14.07 -19.24 0.89
C ILE A 245 -14.45 -18.47 2.16
N GLY A 246 -13.64 -17.49 2.57
CA GLY A 246 -13.88 -16.67 3.77
C GLY A 246 -15.12 -15.76 3.72
N PHE A 247 -15.97 -15.87 2.70
CA PHE A 247 -17.13 -15.01 2.47
C PHE A 247 -18.38 -15.81 2.09
N ASN A 248 -19.55 -15.33 2.55
CA ASN A 248 -20.84 -15.86 2.14
C ASN A 248 -21.27 -15.23 0.81
N CYS A 249 -20.97 -15.91 -0.29
CA CYS A 249 -21.24 -15.40 -1.63
C CYS A 249 -22.70 -15.59 -2.07
N SER A 250 -23.21 -14.64 -2.84
CA SER A 250 -24.54 -14.69 -3.45
C SER A 250 -24.44 -14.20 -4.89
N TRP A 251 -25.15 -14.86 -5.81
CA TRP A 251 -25.11 -14.55 -7.23
C TRP A 251 -26.18 -13.54 -7.65
N CYS A 252 -25.78 -12.49 -8.35
CA CYS A 252 -26.64 -11.52 -9.01
C CYS A 252 -26.66 -11.76 -10.53
N SER A 253 -27.75 -12.35 -11.02
CA SER A 253 -27.92 -12.63 -12.46
C SER A 253 -27.92 -11.39 -13.34
N ARG A 254 -28.29 -10.22 -12.81
CA ARG A 254 -28.26 -8.96 -13.54
C ARG A 254 -26.84 -8.43 -13.74
N LEU A 255 -25.96 -8.62 -12.75
CA LEU A 255 -24.58 -8.17 -12.79
C LEU A 255 -23.63 -9.24 -13.32
N GLN A 256 -24.09 -10.50 -13.41
CA GLN A 256 -23.25 -11.65 -13.72
C GLN A 256 -22.05 -11.76 -12.77
N ARG A 257 -22.32 -11.52 -11.48
CA ARG A 257 -21.38 -11.51 -10.35
C ARG A 257 -22.09 -12.02 -9.11
#